data_AF-A0A5N9I2Y4-F1
#
_entry.id   AF-A0A5N9I2Y4-F1
#
_cell.length_a   1.000
_cell.length_b   1.000
_cell.length_c   1.000
_cell.angle_alpha   90.00
_cell.angle_beta   90.00
_cell.angle_gamma   90.00
#
_symmetry.space_group_name_H-M   'P 1'
#
loop_
_entity.id
_entity.type
_entity.pdbx_description
1 polymer ?
#
loop_
_entity_poly.entity_id
_entity_poly.type
_entity_poly.pdbx_seq_one_letter_code
_entity_poly.pdbx_strand_id
1 'polypeptide(L)'
;MAVQARVTVVENVDKKFESGWVLCFQWCIYNYSDGSQQRGYRFIWKRPDGSLQAARGQARLPNMELITELVEKAKKEGWGFKGEETPDSNV
;
A
#
# COMPACT_ATOMS: atom_id res chain seq x y z
N MET A 1 -6.98 21.62 -10.68
CA MET A 1 -5.70 20.96 -11.00
C MET A 1 -5.53 19.76 -10.09
N ALA A 2 -5.07 18.61 -10.60
CA ALA A 2 -4.81 17.45 -9.74
C ALA A 2 -3.66 17.81 -8.79
N VAL A 3 -3.90 17.71 -7.48
CA VAL A 3 -2.89 18.00 -6.46
C VAL A 3 -1.87 16.86 -6.50
N GLN A 4 -0.64 17.16 -6.92
CA GLN A 4 0.45 16.18 -6.92
C GLN A 4 0.97 16.04 -5.49
N ALA A 5 1.09 14.80 -5.02
CA ALA A 5 1.61 14.51 -3.68
C ALA A 5 2.99 13.84 -3.78
N ARG A 6 4.00 14.40 -3.10
CA ARG A 6 5.29 13.73 -2.86
C ARG A 6 5.19 12.92 -1.58
N VAL A 7 5.47 11.63 -1.66
CA VAL A 7 5.39 10.73 -0.50
C VAL A 7 6.77 10.50 0.10
N THR A 8 6.89 10.76 1.40
CA THR A 8 8.06 10.41 2.22
C THR A 8 7.72 9.18 3.05
N VAL A 9 8.52 8.12 2.93
CA VAL A 9 8.37 6.91 3.75
C VAL A 9 9.05 7.14 5.09
N VAL A 10 8.33 6.88 6.18
CA VAL A 10 8.84 7.00 7.56
C VAL A 10 9.25 5.62 8.07
N GLU A 11 8.32 4.66 7.99
CA GLU A 11 8.55 3.27 8.39
C GLU A 11 8.00 2.32 7.33
N ASN A 12 8.58 1.12 7.23
CA ASN A 12 8.09 0.10 6.32
C ASN A 12 8.42 -1.33 6.78
N VAL A 13 7.54 -2.26 6.42
CA VAL A 13 7.80 -3.70 6.48
C VAL A 13 7.55 -4.31 5.10
N ASP A 14 8.31 -5.35 4.77
CA ASP A 14 8.37 -5.95 3.44
C ASP A 14 8.04 -7.45 3.50
N LYS A 15 7.21 -7.95 2.58
CA LYS A 15 7.08 -9.38 2.25
C LYS A 15 7.68 -9.63 0.87
N LYS A 16 8.74 -10.44 0.83
CA LYS A 16 9.40 -10.86 -0.42
C LYS A 16 8.76 -12.14 -0.93
N PHE A 17 8.60 -12.23 -2.25
CA PHE A 17 8.10 -13.43 -2.94
C PHE A 17 9.23 -14.07 -3.75
N GLU A 18 9.12 -15.37 -4.04
CA GLU A 18 10.11 -16.12 -4.81
C GLU A 18 10.34 -15.54 -6.21
N SER A 19 9.31 -14.92 -6.79
CA SER A 19 9.38 -14.20 -8.07
C SER A 19 10.26 -12.93 -8.04
N GLY A 20 10.79 -12.55 -6.88
CA GLY A 20 11.58 -11.33 -6.67
C GLY A 20 10.73 -10.07 -6.40
N TRP A 21 9.41 -10.16 -6.57
CA TRP A 21 8.50 -9.10 -6.18
C TRP A 21 8.47 -8.89 -4.67
N VAL A 22 8.22 -7.66 -4.23
CA VAL A 22 8.12 -7.32 -2.81
C VAL A 22 6.89 -6.47 -2.56
N LEU A 23 6.03 -6.90 -1.65
CA LEU A 23 4.92 -6.10 -1.14
C LEU A 23 5.37 -5.35 0.12
N CYS A 24 5.27 -4.02 0.09
CA CYS A 24 5.63 -3.17 1.20
C CYS A 24 4.38 -2.60 1.87
N PHE A 25 4.32 -2.67 3.19
CA PHE A 25 3.38 -1.89 4.00
C PHE A 25 4.12 -0.72 4.64
N GLN A 26 3.73 0.50 4.29
CA GLN A 26 4.51 1.71 4.58
C GLN A 26 3.69 2.72 5.38
N TRP A 27 4.27 3.27 6.44
CA TRP A 27 3.79 4.49 7.09
C TRP A 27 4.48 5.71 6.47
N CYS A 28 3.70 6.65 5.96
CA CYS A 28 4.18 7.73 5.10
C CYS A 28 3.65 9.11 5.50
N ILE A 29 4.35 10.14 5.02
CA ILE A 29 3.89 11.52 4.96
C ILE A 29 3.64 11.89 3.49
N TYR A 30 2.41 12.30 3.20
CA TYR A 30 1.97 12.81 1.90
C TYR A 30 2.11 14.32 1.93
N ASN A 31 3.03 14.86 1.13
CA ASN A 31 3.26 16.29 0.99
C ASN A 31 2.57 16.76 -0.28
N TYR A 32 1.48 17.50 -0.13
CA TYR A 32 0.68 18.00 -1.24
C TYR A 32 1.25 19.32 -1.77
N SER A 33 1.00 19.59 -3.04
CA SER A 33 1.51 20.80 -3.71
C SER A 33 0.97 22.12 -3.13
N ASP A 34 -0.12 22.07 -2.38
CA ASP A 34 -0.69 23.22 -1.65
C ASP A 34 0.01 23.47 -0.30
N GLY A 35 1.06 22.70 0.02
CA GLY A 35 1.81 22.79 1.26
C GLY A 35 1.18 21.98 2.42
N SER A 36 -0.01 21.42 2.24
CA SER A 36 -0.62 20.56 3.26
C SER A 36 0.13 19.23 3.36
N GLN A 37 0.10 18.66 4.57
CA GLN A 37 0.69 17.36 4.84
C GLN A 37 -0.32 16.43 5.51
N GLN A 38 -0.34 15.17 5.08
CA GLN A 38 -1.14 14.14 5.74
C GLN A 38 -0.29 12.90 6.01
N ARG A 39 -0.50 12.26 7.16
CA ARG A 39 0.13 10.98 7.46
C ARG A 39 -0.82 9.83 7.14
N GLY A 40 -0.28 8.68 6.78
CA GLY A 40 -1.08 7.51 6.49
C GLY A 40 -0.27 6.31 6.05
N TYR A 41 -0.92 5.16 6.10
CA TYR A 41 -0.41 3.90 5.60
C TYR A 41 -0.75 3.71 4.12
N ARG A 42 0.04 2.86 3.46
CA ARG A 42 -0.25 2.32 2.11
C ARG A 42 0.42 0.98 1.90
N PHE A 43 -0.11 0.23 0.94
CA PHE A 43 0.56 -0.89 0.32
C PHE A 43 1.18 -0.47 -1.01
N ILE A 44 2.41 -0.89 -1.30
CA ILE A 44 3.06 -0.64 -2.59
C ILE A 44 3.93 -1.81 -3.01
N TRP A 45 3.95 -2.11 -4.31
CA TRP A 45 4.81 -3.13 -4.88
C TRP A 45 6.18 -2.55 -5.25
N LYS A 46 7.24 -3.29 -4.96
CA LYS A 46 8.56 -3.14 -5.60
C LYS A 46 8.71 -4.26 -6.61
N ARG A 47 9.17 -3.88 -7.81
CA ARG A 47 9.54 -4.82 -8.87
C ARG A 47 10.81 -5.60 -8.47
N PRO A 48 11.11 -6.72 -9.16
CA PRO A 48 12.35 -7.47 -8.94
C PRO A 48 13.64 -6.64 -9.12
N ASP A 49 13.58 -5.59 -9.95
CA ASP A 49 14.69 -4.63 -10.13
C ASP A 49 14.85 -3.61 -8.98
N GLY A 50 13.98 -3.68 -7.96
CA GLY A 50 13.96 -2.79 -6.80
C GLY A 50 13.20 -1.49 -7.01
N SER A 51 12.73 -1.19 -8.22
CA SER A 51 11.95 0.02 -8.50
C SER A 51 10.54 -0.08 -7.91
N LEU A 52 10.00 1.05 -7.43
CA LEU A 52 8.61 1.10 -6.96
C LEU A 52 7.64 1.07 -8.14
N GLN A 53 6.62 0.23 -8.05
CA GLN A 53 5.45 0.27 -8.90
C GLN A 53 4.37 1.12 -8.23
N ALA A 54 4.46 2.43 -8.43
CA ALA A 54 3.45 3.36 -7.95
C ALA A 54 2.13 3.10 -8.69
N ALA A 55 1.14 2.52 -8.01
CA ALA A 55 -0.20 2.38 -8.58
C ALA A 55 -0.95 3.71 -8.44
N ARG A 56 -1.50 4.20 -9.55
CA ARG A 56 -2.41 5.36 -9.52
C ARG A 56 -3.67 4.98 -8.75
N GLY A 57 -4.16 5.88 -7.89
CA GLY A 57 -5.43 5.67 -7.17
C GLY A 57 -5.33 4.89 -5.85
N GLN A 58 -4.12 4.68 -5.29
CA GLN A 58 -4.01 4.12 -3.94
C GLN A 58 -4.65 5.07 -2.91
N ALA A 59 -5.54 4.52 -2.09
CA ALA A 59 -6.11 5.24 -0.96
C ALA A 59 -5.06 5.38 0.16
N ARG A 60 -4.97 6.58 0.74
CA ARG A 60 -4.25 6.78 2.01
C ARG A 60 -5.07 6.17 3.13
N LEU A 61 -4.49 5.22 3.86
CA LEU A 61 -5.12 4.59 5.01
C LEU A 61 -4.73 5.39 6.27
N PRO A 62 -5.64 6.09 6.96
CA PRO A 62 -5.25 7.10 7.95
C PRO A 62 -4.70 6.51 9.26
N ASN A 63 -5.17 5.34 9.68
CA ASN A 63 -4.74 4.67 10.92
C ASN A 63 -4.89 3.13 10.81
N MET A 64 -4.34 2.40 11.79
CA MET A 64 -4.41 0.93 11.86
C MET A 64 -5.78 0.39 12.26
N GLU A 65 -6.55 1.15 13.03
CA GLU A 65 -7.89 0.74 13.48
C GLU A 65 -8.83 0.53 12.29
N LEU A 66 -8.86 1.48 11.35
CA LEU A 66 -9.68 1.41 10.15
C LEU A 66 -9.25 0.27 9.22
N ILE A 67 -7.94 0.02 9.09
CA ILE A 67 -7.44 -1.13 8.32
C ILE A 67 -7.96 -2.43 8.93
N THR A 68 -7.83 -2.55 10.25
CA THR A 68 -8.27 -3.74 10.99
C THR A 68 -9.78 -3.93 10.87
N GLU A 69 -10.56 -2.86 11.05
CA GLU A 69 -12.01 -2.89 10.90
C GLU A 69 -12.45 -3.37 9.50
N LEU A 70 -11.83 -2.83 8.44
CA LEU A 70 -12.13 -3.22 7.06
C LEU A 70 -11.76 -4.69 6.78
N VAL A 71 -10.61 -5.15 7.28
CA VAL A 71 -10.18 -6.54 7.17
C VAL A 71 -11.16 -7.47 7.89
N GLU A 72 -11.59 -7.13 9.10
CA GLU A 72 -12.55 -7.94 9.85
C GLU A 72 -13.93 -7.96 9.20
N LYS A 73 -14.38 -6.85 8.60
CA LYS A 73 -15.60 -6.81 7.79
C LYS A 73 -15.51 -7.75 6.57
N ALA A 74 -14.40 -7.69 5.83
CA ALA A 74 -14.17 -8.58 4.68
C ALA A 74 -14.20 -10.06 5.07
N LYS A 75 -13.58 -10.41 6.21
CA LYS A 75 -13.61 -11.78 6.76
C LYS A 75 -15.04 -12.22 7.10
N LYS A 76 -15.81 -11.37 7.78
CA LYS A 76 -17.22 -11.65 8.14
C LYS A 76 -18.11 -11.84 6.93
N GLU A 77 -17.85 -11.12 5.85
CA GLU A 77 -18.54 -11.27 4.56
C GLU A 77 -18.07 -12.51 3.77
N GLY A 78 -17.09 -13.27 4.27
CA GLY A 78 -16.66 -14.54 3.70
C GLY A 78 -15.73 -14.43 2.49
N TRP A 79 -15.32 -13.22 2.09
CA TRP A 79 -14.38 -13.02 0.97
C TRP A 79 -12.98 -12.60 1.41
N GLY A 80 -12.78 -12.22 2.67
CA GLY A 80 -11.48 -11.78 3.20
C GLY A 80 -10.35 -12.82 3.17
N PHE A 81 -10.64 -14.05 2.77
CA PHE A 81 -9.68 -15.14 2.57
C PHE A 81 -9.50 -15.54 1.10
N LYS A 82 -10.13 -14.83 0.15
CA LYS A 82 -9.93 -15.08 -1.28
C LYS A 82 -8.56 -14.57 -1.72
N GLY A 83 -7.84 -15.39 -2.49
CA GLY A 83 -6.54 -15.06 -3.07
C GLY A 83 -5.55 -16.21 -2.92
N GLU A 84 -4.47 -16.16 -3.69
CA GLU A 84 -3.34 -17.09 -3.60
C GLU A 84 -2.14 -16.37 -3.00
N GLU A 85 -1.22 -17.11 -2.38
CA GLU A 85 -0.04 -16.51 -1.75
C GLU A 85 0.90 -15.88 -2.78
N THR A 86 0.93 -16.39 -4.00
CA THR A 86 1.77 -15.85 -5.08
C THR A 86 0.98 -14.84 -5.91
N PRO A 87 1.43 -13.58 -6.04
CA PRO A 87 0.91 -12.71 -7.08
C PRO A 87 1.19 -13.35 -8.44
N ASP A 88 0.17 -13.42 -9.31
CA ASP A 88 0.35 -13.92 -10.68
C ASP A 88 1.54 -13.20 -11.33
N SER A 89 2.44 -13.98 -11.92
CA SER A 89 3.70 -13.54 -12.53
C SER A 89 3.53 -12.63 -13.77
N ASN A 90 2.33 -12.13 -14.02
CA ASN A 90 1.92 -11.47 -15.26
C ASN A 90 1.50 -9.99 -15.11
N VAL A 91 2.01 -9.26 -14.09
CA VAL A 91 1.80 -7.80 -13.95
C VAL A 91 3.09 -7.03 -14.11
#